data_AF-A0A929HRT2-F1
#
_entry.id   AF-A0A929HRT2-F1
#
_cell.length_a   1.000
_cell.length_b   1.000
_cell.length_c   1.000
_cell.angle_alpha   90.00
_cell.angle_beta   90.00
_cell.angle_gamma   90.00
#
_symmetry.space_group_name_H-M   'P 1'
#
loop_
_entity.id
_entity.type
_entity.pdbx_description
1 polymer ?
#
loop_
_entity_poly.entity_id
_entity_poly.type
_entity_poly.pdbx_seq_one_letter_code
_entity_poly.pdbx_strand_id
1 'polypeptide(L)'
;MNTIAQMRRKVGGEVFDYQVLLDALAGYRKPRDRITRLLASGAIMRVKKGLYCFGEAFRREPLSREYLANLIYGPSYVSLEYALSHHGL
;
A
#
# COMPACT_ATOMS: atom_id res chain seq x y z
N MET A 1 -8.66 19.28 -6.95
CA MET A 1 -8.92 18.36 -5.83
C MET A 1 -7.78 17.34 -5.76
N ASN A 2 -6.99 17.35 -4.69
CA ASN A 2 -5.80 16.51 -4.56
C ASN A 2 -6.22 15.05 -4.29
N THR A 3 -6.09 14.15 -5.27
CA THR A 3 -6.51 12.74 -5.16
C THR A 3 -5.86 12.03 -3.98
N ILE A 4 -4.59 12.31 -3.68
CA ILE A 4 -3.89 11.71 -2.55
C ILE A 4 -4.51 12.15 -1.24
N ALA A 5 -4.86 13.43 -1.10
CA ALA A 5 -5.55 13.93 0.09
C ALA A 5 -6.92 13.25 0.30
N GLN A 6 -7.65 12.95 -0.77
CA GLN A 6 -8.90 12.19 -0.69
C GLN A 6 -8.65 10.74 -0.25
N MET A 7 -7.64 10.07 -0.81
CA MET A 7 -7.28 8.70 -0.41
C MET A 7 -6.89 8.64 1.07
N ARG A 8 -6.16 9.64 1.57
CA ARG A 8 -5.76 9.74 2.98
C ARG A 8 -6.91 9.84 3.98
N ARG A 9 -8.12 10.19 3.55
CA ARG A 9 -9.31 10.18 4.42
C ARG A 9 -9.89 8.78 4.60
N LYS A 10 -9.64 7.86 3.65
CA LYS A 10 -10.16 6.49 3.67
C LYS A 10 -9.09 5.45 4.01
N VAL A 11 -7.83 5.75 3.73
CA VAL A 11 -6.69 4.87 4.02
C VAL A 11 -6.07 5.27 5.35
N GLY A 12 -6.08 4.35 6.32
CA GLY A 12 -5.52 4.56 7.66
C GLY A 12 -4.00 4.48 7.77
N GLY A 13 -3.30 3.94 6.76
CA GLY A 13 -1.84 3.77 6.78
C GLY A 13 -1.17 4.02 5.43
N GLU A 14 0.00 3.42 5.22
CA GLU A 14 0.75 3.58 3.96
C GLU A 14 0.46 2.50 2.92
N VAL A 15 -0.14 1.38 3.35
CA VAL A 15 -0.48 0.22 2.52
C VAL A 15 -1.98 -0.01 2.55
N PHE A 16 -2.56 -0.36 1.39
CA PHE A 16 -3.99 -0.53 1.20
C PHE A 16 -4.28 -1.52 0.07
N ASP A 17 -5.45 -2.15 0.12
CA ASP A 17 -5.88 -3.10 -0.90
C ASP A 17 -6.63 -2.42 -2.06
N TYR A 18 -7.00 -3.23 -3.07
CA TYR A 18 -7.74 -2.76 -4.24
C TYR A 18 -9.15 -2.26 -3.93
N GLN A 19 -9.84 -2.81 -2.92
CA GLN A 19 -11.19 -2.40 -2.55
C GLN A 19 -11.16 -1.00 -1.93
N VAL A 20 -10.25 -0.77 -0.97
CA VAL A 20 -10.03 0.54 -0.35
C VAL A 20 -9.62 1.57 -1.41
N LEU A 21 -8.75 1.19 -2.35
CA LEU A 21 -8.35 2.05 -3.46
C LEU A 21 -9.53 2.44 -4.35
N LEU A 22 -10.40 1.49 -4.71
CA LEU A 22 -11.59 1.76 -5.51
C LEU A 22 -12.58 2.66 -4.76
N ASP A 23 -12.83 2.38 -3.48
CA ASP A 23 -13.75 3.15 -2.65
C ASP A 23 -13.25 4.59 -2.41
N ALA A 24 -11.94 4.77 -2.27
CA ALA A 24 -11.31 6.09 -2.21
C ALA A 24 -11.47 6.88 -3.52
N LEU A 25 -11.61 6.19 -4.66
CA LEU A 25 -11.74 6.78 -5.98
C LEU A 25 -13.17 6.72 -6.55
N ALA A 26 -14.16 6.28 -5.77
CA ALA A 26 -15.54 6.09 -6.22
C ALA A 26 -16.20 7.36 -6.78
N GLY A 27 -15.75 8.54 -6.33
CA GLY A 27 -16.24 9.84 -6.84
C GLY A 27 -15.72 10.23 -8.23
N TYR A 28 -14.78 9.47 -8.82
CA TYR A 28 -14.29 9.72 -10.17
C TYR A 28 -15.12 8.96 -11.21
N ARG A 29 -15.43 9.62 -12.34
CA ARG A 29 -16.16 9.00 -13.47
C ARG A 29 -15.51 7.72 -14.00
N LYS A 30 -14.18 7.62 -13.91
CA LYS A 30 -13.39 6.44 -14.32
C LYS A 30 -12.29 6.14 -13.29
N PRO A 31 -12.60 5.40 -12.20
CA PRO A 31 -11.64 5.12 -11.14
C PRO A 31 -10.41 4.34 -11.64
N ARG A 32 -10.61 3.39 -12.57
CA ARG A 32 -9.53 2.57 -13.14
C ARG A 32 -8.51 3.41 -13.91
N ASP A 33 -8.96 4.32 -14.77
CA ASP A 33 -8.06 5.25 -15.49
C ASP A 33 -7.27 6.12 -14.51
N ARG A 34 -7.90 6.51 -13.39
CA ARG A 34 -7.22 7.28 -12.35
C ARG A 34 -6.14 6.46 -11.66
N ILE A 35 -6.41 5.19 -11.33
CA ILE A 35 -5.41 4.26 -10.77
C ILE A 35 -4.21 4.15 -11.72
N THR A 36 -4.43 3.97 -13.02
CA THR A 36 -3.35 3.89 -14.02
C THR A 36 -2.50 5.15 -14.00
N ARG A 37 -3.11 6.34 -13.93
CA ARG A 37 -2.37 7.61 -13.84
C ARG A 37 -1.57 7.74 -12.55
N LEU A 38 -2.13 7.32 -11.41
CA LEU A 38 -1.44 7.37 -10.11
C LEU A 38 -0.24 6.41 -10.07
N LEU A 39 -0.37 5.23 -10.69
CA LEU A 39 0.74 4.29 -10.86
C LEU A 39 1.81 4.87 -11.80
N ALA A 40 1.41 5.43 -12.93
CA ALA A 40 2.33 6.01 -13.91
C ALA A 40 3.10 7.22 -13.33
N SER A 41 2.47 8.01 -12.46
CA SER A 41 3.12 9.15 -11.80
C SER A 41 3.94 8.75 -10.57
N GLY A 42 3.96 7.47 -10.19
CA GLY A 42 4.59 7.01 -8.95
C GLY A 42 3.92 7.52 -7.68
N ALA A 43 2.69 8.05 -7.76
CA ALA A 43 1.97 8.56 -6.58
C ALA A 43 1.45 7.42 -5.70
N ILE A 44 1.19 6.27 -6.31
CA ILE A 44 1.02 4.98 -5.65
C ILE A 44 1.91 3.95 -6.35
N MET A 45 2.28 2.91 -5.64
CA MET A 45 3.04 1.78 -6.16
C MET A 45 2.27 0.49 -5.89
N ARG A 46 2.35 -0.45 -6.83
CA ARG A 46 1.76 -1.78 -6.65
C ARG A 46 2.80 -2.69 -5.98
N VAL A 47 2.49 -3.18 -4.79
CA VAL A 47 3.35 -4.11 -4.05
C VAL A 47 3.17 -5.53 -4.58
N LYS A 48 1.91 -5.97 -4.70
CA LYS A 48 1.53 -7.23 -5.37
C LYS A 48 0.12 -7.12 -5.97
N LYS A 49 -0.38 -8.18 -6.61
CA LYS A 49 -1.77 -8.18 -7.11
C LYS A 49 -2.74 -7.96 -5.95
N GLY A 50 -3.47 -6.85 -6.00
CA GLY A 50 -4.46 -6.48 -4.97
C GLY A 50 -3.92 -5.65 -3.80
N LEU A 51 -2.60 -5.37 -3.75
CA LEU A 51 -1.97 -4.63 -2.66
C LEU A 51 -1.14 -3.46 -3.20
N TYR A 52 -1.36 -2.28 -2.64
CA TYR A 52 -0.78 -1.02 -3.09
C TYR A 52 -0.24 -0.23 -1.90
N CYS A 53 0.68 0.69 -2.16
CA CYS A 53 1.16 1.64 -1.17
C CYS A 53 1.32 3.03 -1.78
N PHE A 54 1.46 4.07 -0.94
CA PHE A 54 1.81 5.40 -1.43
C PHE A 54 3.25 5.45 -1.94
N GLY A 55 3.47 6.27 -2.97
CA GLY A 55 4.81 6.60 -3.47
C GLY A 55 5.64 7.31 -2.41
N GLU A 56 6.96 7.23 -2.51
CA GLU A 56 7.89 7.84 -1.54
C GLU A 56 7.60 9.30 -1.21
N ALA A 57 7.34 10.13 -2.23
CA ALA A 57 7.01 11.54 -2.05
C ALA A 57 5.67 11.80 -1.33
N PHE A 58 4.83 10.77 -1.19
CA PHE A 58 3.49 10.88 -0.62
C PHE A 58 3.32 10.08 0.68
N ARG A 59 4.35 9.35 1.11
CA ARG A 59 4.34 8.59 2.37
C ARG A 59 4.55 9.52 3.56
N ARG A 60 3.83 9.28 4.67
CA ARG A 60 4.06 10.01 5.93
C ARG A 60 5.15 9.36 6.77
N GLU A 61 5.30 8.06 6.61
CA GLU A 61 6.27 7.24 7.31
C GLU A 61 6.97 6.29 6.32
N PRO A 62 8.23 5.91 6.59
CA PRO A 62 8.92 4.92 5.79
C PRO A 62 8.20 3.58 5.87
N LEU A 63 8.22 2.84 4.75
CA LEU A 63 7.71 1.46 4.76
C LEU A 63 8.83 0.54 5.25
N SER A 64 8.59 -0.16 6.35
CA SER A 64 9.45 -1.27 6.78
C SER A 64 9.43 -2.37 5.72
N ARG A 65 10.63 -2.87 5.38
CA ARG A 65 10.79 -3.97 4.41
C ARG A 65 10.21 -5.26 4.95
N GLU A 66 10.36 -5.47 6.26
CA GLU A 66 9.83 -6.58 7.03
C GLU A 66 8.29 -6.58 6.99
N TYR A 67 7.68 -5.41 7.19
CA TYR A 67 6.23 -5.25 7.08
C TYR A 67 5.70 -5.59 5.69
N LEU A 68 6.35 -5.08 4.63
CA LEU A 68 5.97 -5.42 3.26
C LEU A 68 6.21 -6.90 2.92
N ALA A 69 7.31 -7.49 3.39
CA ALA A 69 7.62 -8.91 3.19
C ALA A 69 6.52 -9.79 3.80
N ASN A 70 6.12 -9.53 5.05
CA ASN A 70 5.00 -10.24 5.70
C ASN A 70 3.72 -10.16 4.86
N LEU A 71 3.37 -8.98 4.34
CA LEU A 71 2.18 -8.81 3.50
C LEU A 71 2.31 -9.52 2.14
N ILE A 72 3.52 -9.68 1.60
CA ILE A 72 3.76 -10.35 0.32
C ILE A 72 3.67 -11.87 0.48
N TYR A 73 4.43 -12.43 1.43
CA TYR A 73 4.61 -13.88 1.61
C TYR A 73 3.47 -14.57 2.35
N GLY A 74 2.65 -13.82 3.09
CA GLY A 74 1.35 -14.30 3.57
C GLY A 74 0.95 -13.66 4.90
N PRO A 75 -0.33 -13.25 5.07
CA PRO A 75 -0.85 -12.81 6.38
C PRO A 75 -0.90 -13.95 7.42
N SER A 76 -0.60 -15.19 7.02
CA SER A 76 -0.40 -16.30 7.93
C SER A 76 1.02 -16.26 8.47
N TYR A 77 1.14 -15.90 9.74
CA TYR A 77 2.31 -16.20 10.57
C TYR A 77 3.59 -15.42 10.14
N VAL A 78 3.90 -14.34 10.86
CA VAL A 78 5.30 -14.15 11.25
C VAL A 78 5.64 -15.43 12.00
N SER A 79 6.19 -16.43 11.31
CA SER A 79 6.67 -17.62 11.98
C SER A 79 7.72 -17.17 12.97
N LEU A 80 7.51 -17.58 14.21
CA LEU A 80 8.40 -17.43 15.37
C LEU A 80 9.88 -17.68 15.01
N GLU A 81 10.14 -18.43 13.95
CA GLU A 81 11.46 -18.77 13.40
C GLU A 81 12.19 -17.58 12.72
N TYR A 82 11.49 -16.66 12.04
CA TYR A 82 12.17 -15.50 11.42
C TYR A 82 12.57 -14.44 12.46
N ALA A 83 11.80 -14.31 13.54
CA ALA A 83 12.13 -13.41 14.65
C ALA A 83 13.39 -13.84 15.44
N LEU A 84 13.70 -15.14 15.47
CA LEU A 84 14.92 -15.68 16.10
C LEU A 84 16.17 -15.53 15.22
N SER A 85 16.01 -15.68 13.90
CA SER A 85 17.12 -15.55 12.94
C SER A 85 17.73 -14.15 12.87
N HIS A 86 16.99 -13.08 13.20
CA HIS A 86 17.52 -11.72 13.16
C HIS A 86 18.27 -11.28 14.43
N HIS A 87 18.28 -12.12 15.48
CA HIS A 87 19.00 -11.87 16.73
C HIS A 87 20.09 -12.90 17.07
N GLY A 88 20.35 -13.88 16.19
CA GLY A 88 21.48 -14.80 16.36
C GLY A 88 21.40 -15.66 17.63
N LEU A 89 20.23 -16.24 17.91
CA LEU A 89 20.02 -17.28 18.92
C LEU A 89 19.33 -18.49 18.28
#